data_AF-A0A2I3C8T0-F1
#
_entry.id   AF-A0A2I3C8T0-F1
#
_cell.length_a   1.000
_cell.length_b   1.000
_cell.length_c   1.000
_cell.angle_alpha   90.00
_cell.angle_beta   90.00
_cell.angle_gamma   90.00
#
_symmetry.space_group_name_H-M   'P 1'
#
loop_
_entity.id
_entity.type
_entity.pdbx_description
1 polymer ?
#
loop_
_entity_poly.entity_id
_entity_poly.type
_entity_poly.pdbx_seq_one_letter_code
_entity_poly.pdbx_strand_id
1 'polypeptide(L)' 'MTADGLATGLMVLGEDKGMAIANENNIPVFMIVKTEDGFKELASEAYKPFMKK' A
#
# COMPACT_ATOMS: atom_id res chain seq x y z
N MET A 1 -12.43 6.73 -9.47
CA MET A 1 -12.58 5.32 -9.88
C MET A 1 -11.23 4.57 -9.87
N THR A 2 -10.13 5.13 -10.42
CA THR A 2 -8.82 4.45 -10.43
C THR A 2 -8.31 3.99 -9.07
N ALA A 3 -8.43 4.83 -8.03
CA ALA A 3 -8.02 4.47 -6.67
C ALA A 3 -8.79 3.26 -6.11
N ASP A 4 -10.09 3.14 -6.43
CA ASP A 4 -10.97 2.06 -5.96
C ASP A 4 -10.59 0.70 -6.59
N GLY A 5 -10.38 0.69 -7.91
CA GLY A 5 -9.91 -0.50 -8.62
C GLY A 5 -8.50 -0.92 -8.21
N LEU A 6 -7.59 0.04 -8.03
CA LEU A 6 -6.22 -0.24 -7.57
C LEU A 6 -6.22 -0.76 -6.13
N ALA A 7 -7.01 -0.17 -5.22
CA ALA A 7 -7.10 -0.66 -3.85
C ALA A 7 -7.53 -2.13 -3.81
N THR A 8 -8.55 -2.50 -4.59
CA THR A 8 -9.02 -3.88 -4.69
C THR A 8 -7.95 -4.81 -5.28
N GLY A 9 -7.33 -4.43 -6.40
CA GLY A 9 -6.32 -5.26 -7.05
C GLY A 9 -5.06 -5.46 -6.20
N LEU A 10 -4.59 -4.41 -5.53
CA LEU A 10 -3.43 -4.46 -4.65
C LEU A 10 -3.70 -5.34 -3.42
N MET A 11 -4.92 -5.32 -2.88
CA MET A 11 -5.32 -6.22 -1.79
C MET A 11 -5.29 -7.70 -2.22
N VAL A 12 -5.72 -8.01 -3.45
CA VAL A 12 -5.65 -9.38 -4.01
C VAL A 12 -4.21 -9.87 -4.16
N LEU A 13 -3.28 -8.98 -4.51
CA LEU A 13 -1.86 -9.31 -4.68
C LEU A 13 -1.12 -9.56 -3.35
N GLY A 14 -1.67 -9.09 -2.23
CA GLY A 14 -1.01 -9.11 -0.92
C GLY A 14 0.04 -8.02 -0.76
N GLU A 15 0.57 -7.87 0.45
CA GLU A 15 1.41 -6.74 0.82
C GLU A 15 2.75 -6.70 0.07
N ASP A 16 3.41 -7.84 -0.14
CA ASP A 16 4.75 -7.84 -0.75
C ASP A 16 4.69 -7.46 -2.23
N LYS A 17 3.84 -8.15 -3.00
CA LYS A 17 3.67 -7.88 -4.45
C LYS A 17 2.92 -6.57 -4.69
N GLY A 18 1.90 -6.28 -3.87
CA GLY A 18 1.15 -5.03 -3.96
C GLY A 18 2.03 -3.82 -3.73
N MET A 19 2.90 -3.84 -2.72
CA MET A 19 3.84 -2.74 -2.46
C MET A 19 4.93 -2.61 -3.52
N ALA A 20 5.42 -3.72 -4.08
CA ALA A 20 6.37 -3.68 -5.20
C ALA A 20 5.75 -2.98 -6.42
N ILE A 21 4.54 -3.38 -6.83
CA ILE A 21 3.81 -2.76 -7.94
C ILE A 21 3.49 -1.28 -7.65
N ALA A 22 3.09 -0.95 -6.41
CA ALA A 22 2.81 0.42 -6.01
C ALA A 22 4.04 1.31 -6.16
N ASN A 23 5.22 0.85 -5.73
CA ASN A 23 6.47 1.60 -5.87
C ASN A 23 6.93 1.69 -7.33
N GLU A 24 6.88 0.60 -8.09
CA GLU A 24 7.26 0.58 -9.51
C GLU A 24 6.46 1.58 -10.35
N ASN A 25 5.16 1.72 -10.04
CA ASN A 25 4.24 2.59 -10.77
C ASN A 25 4.03 3.97 -10.11
N ASN A 26 4.81 4.28 -9.06
CA ASN A 26 4.70 5.53 -8.30
C ASN A 26 3.27 5.84 -7.81
N ILE A 27 2.56 4.81 -7.34
CA ILE A 27 1.19 4.90 -6.84
C ILE A 27 1.23 5.17 -5.33
N PRO A 28 0.61 6.25 -4.81
CA PRO A 28 0.53 6.50 -3.38
C PRO A 28 -0.37 5.47 -2.70
N VAL A 29 0.24 4.49 -2.06
CA VAL A 29 -0.43 3.41 -1.32
C VAL A 29 0.01 3.40 0.13
N PHE A 30 -0.97 3.18 1.00
CA PHE A 30 -0.80 2.89 2.41
C PHE A 30 -1.58 1.61 2.75
N MET A 31 -0.87 0.58 3.21
CA MET A 31 -1.46 -0.70 3.60
C MET A 31 -1.35 -0.92 5.09
N ILE A 32 -2.43 -1.45 5.68
CA ILE A 32 -2.44 -1.95 7.06
C ILE A 32 -2.50 -3.47 6.96
N VAL A 33 -1.48 -4.13 7.48
CA VAL A 33 -1.28 -5.58 7.32
C VAL A 33 -1.33 -6.24 8.69
N LYS A 34 -2.07 -7.34 8.80
CA LYS A 34 -2.15 -8.14 10.03
C LYS A 34 -0.80 -8.83 10.30
N THR A 35 -0.32 -8.75 11.54
CA THR A 35 0.81 -9.55 12.04
C THR A 35 0.32 -10.55 13.08
N GLU A 36 1.21 -11.43 13.56
CA GLU A 36 0.89 -12.40 14.62
C GLU A 36 0.36 -11.72 15.89
N ASP A 37 0.93 -10.57 16.25
CA ASP A 37 0.71 -9.86 17.51
C ASP A 37 -0.02 -8.51 17.35
N GLY A 38 -0.36 -8.10 16.12
CA GLY A 38 -0.91 -6.76 15.90
C GLY A 38 -1.13 -6.43 14.43
N PHE A 39 -0.76 -5.21 14.06
CA PHE A 39 -0.80 -4.70 12.69
C PHE A 39 0.51 -3.93 12.41
N LYS A 40 0.95 -3.99 11.16
CA LYS A 40 2.03 -3.15 10.63
C LYS A 40 1.49 -2.24 9.53
N GLU A 41 2.07 -1.05 9.43
CA GLU A 41 1.77 -0.08 8.39
C GLU A 41 2.87 -0.10 7.34
N LEU A 42 2.49 -0.10 6.06
CA LEU A 42 3.42 0.00 4.94
C LEU A 42 3.01 1.19 4.07
N ALA A 43 3.99 2.02 3.73
CA ALA A 43 3.79 3.19 2.88
C ALA A 43 4.73 3.13 1.67
N SER A 44 4.16 3.31 0.49
CA SER A 44 4.93 3.45 -0.74
C SER A 44 5.76 4.74 -0.69
N GLU A 45 6.82 4.82 -1.48
CA GLU A 45 7.63 6.05 -1.58
C GLU A 45 6.76 7.25 -1.99
N ALA A 46 5.84 7.02 -2.93
CA ALA A 46 4.87 8.02 -3.40
C ALA A 46 3.89 8.48 -2.32
N TYR A 47 3.66 7.69 -1.26
CA TYR A 47 2.73 8.02 -0.18
C TYR A 47 3.38 8.88 0.92
N LYS A 48 4.71 8.85 1.05
CA LYS A 48 5.44 9.56 2.13
C LYS A 48 5.11 11.06 2.25
N PRO A 49 4.90 11.83 1.16
CA PRO A 49 4.55 13.26 1.28
C PRO A 49 3.22 13.54 2.01
N PHE A 50 2.33 12.54 2.11
CA PHE A 50 1.05 12.66 2.80
C PHE A 50 1.13 12.30 4.29
N MET A 51 2.24 11.70 4.74
CA MET A 51 2.44 11.39 6.15
C MET A 51 2.81 12.66 6.91
N LYS A 52 1.94 13.07 7.84
CA LYS A 52 2.26 14.12 8.80
C LYS A 52 3.19 13.57 9.87
N LYS A 53 4.26 14.30 10.16
CA LYS A 53 5.01 14.14 11.42
C LYS A 53 4.25 14.82 12.55
#